data_AF-B9W901-F1
#
_entry.id   AF-B9W901-F1
#
_cell.length_a   1.000
_cell.length_b   1.000
_cell.length_c   1.000
_cell.angle_alpha   90.00
_cell.angle_beta   90.00
_cell.angle_gamma   90.00
#
_symmetry.space_group_name_H-M   'P 1'
#
loop_
_entity.id
_entity.type
_entity.pdbx_description
1 polymer ?
#
loop_
_entity_poly.entity_id
_entity_poly.type
_entity_poly.pdbx_seq_one_letter_code
_entity_poly.pdbx_strand_id
1 'polypeptide(L)'
;MTYSGLVTPHSRPSTPSFATNSNAATATTATTTGPLNSGSGSTHKVIVPSYEKPIYESLSQIYKALLELKNNRNKYINSKQIYKIYHEFLDILNELKLTRKDEELKGITLNLPNTNDLITDDIFQLLSLCFVTCGLTKFAPATYSSLSTVMKLLNHLKECKVYTVEDLAPIGIRLAEIRDIVISTSNYEEDDDDEDDEEDATRHSNHQIEETLLRNKLIKCETLYQELENNFKNVPKDLEPTYNKLIELRKNILNYMISYKDEKSNAGKNLIKHEKLTVKINQFKAELKKIEQYRDETDMKFHSNDVSDLDEQKLESLQAIMNGLIDECNNLLGDLLVQDDSEEISSSLSSLNLSEESSELKAKYDSIYHQLQDLKLTLENLLITRRWTLRETDLYSYQKQLKTFDEQRLNLVNQTNKDDTKAFKKSQLLILFLLRRCYGLVYKLLESSEPVSESLTPIHNQLQTVKRCLLELKRVDGLNNLKELYPFQFKLASLDNLRQDGKFIVDGSIPEGQGTLNALLAECFDIVQELKIELEEKEFENGDEGEDDLTGGSFTNSKTIGNGNNELTDDDVEIKRNRFHDFNEADYDLDSEPDYDDDNDYSISGSEYEGNDYY
;
A
#
# COMPACT_ATOMS: atom_id res chain seq x y z
N MET A 1 6.88 -20.94 39.81
CA MET A 1 5.57 -21.48 39.44
C MET A 1 5.12 -20.72 38.20
N THR A 2 5.47 -21.17 36.99
CA THR A 2 4.77 -22.23 36.21
C THR A 2 3.33 -21.86 35.88
N TYR A 3 3.10 -21.33 34.68
CA TYR A 3 2.29 -22.01 33.67
C TYR A 3 2.51 -21.36 32.29
N SER A 4 3.02 -22.14 31.34
CA SER A 4 3.07 -21.77 29.93
C SER A 4 1.73 -22.07 29.27
N GLY A 5 1.26 -21.20 28.39
CA GLY A 5 0.12 -21.45 27.51
C GLY A 5 0.53 -21.29 26.05
N LEU A 6 0.76 -22.41 25.36
CA LEU A 6 0.84 -22.39 23.89
C LEU A 6 -0.54 -22.01 23.34
N VAL A 7 -0.56 -21.05 22.41
CA VAL A 7 -1.75 -20.76 21.59
C VAL A 7 -1.37 -21.02 20.13
N THR A 8 -2.00 -22.04 19.54
CA THR A 8 -1.85 -22.41 18.12
C THR A 8 -2.64 -21.46 17.22
N PRO A 9 -2.07 -20.96 16.11
CA PRO A 9 -2.79 -20.08 15.19
C PRO A 9 -3.52 -20.89 14.10
N HIS A 10 -4.70 -21.43 14.42
CA HIS A 10 -5.61 -22.02 13.43
C HIS A 10 -7.00 -21.39 13.52
N SER A 11 -7.18 -20.25 12.85
CA SER A 11 -8.49 -19.68 12.46
C SER A 11 -8.30 -18.62 11.38
N ARG A 12 -8.87 -18.85 10.19
CA ARG A 12 -8.92 -17.86 9.09
C ARG A 12 -9.90 -16.73 9.45
N PRO A 13 -9.57 -15.44 9.24
CA PRO A 13 -10.57 -14.39 9.24
C PRO A 13 -11.33 -14.42 7.90
N SER A 14 -12.65 -14.59 7.97
CA SER A 14 -13.56 -14.55 6.82
C SER A 14 -13.72 -13.12 6.28
N THR A 15 -13.54 -12.95 4.97
CA THR A 15 -13.97 -11.75 4.25
C THR A 15 -15.50 -11.68 4.23
N PRO A 16 -16.14 -10.50 4.45
CA PRO A 16 -17.59 -10.38 4.35
C PRO A 16 -18.05 -10.55 2.90
N SER A 17 -18.76 -11.64 2.62
CA SER A 17 -19.47 -11.83 1.35
C SER A 17 -20.81 -11.09 1.42
N PHE A 18 -21.00 -10.10 0.54
CA PHE A 18 -22.28 -9.44 0.36
C PHE A 18 -23.09 -10.15 -0.72
N ALA A 19 -24.15 -10.85 -0.30
CA ALA A 19 -25.07 -11.54 -1.17
C ALA A 19 -25.95 -10.55 -1.95
N THR A 20 -26.03 -10.73 -3.27
CA THR A 20 -26.99 -10.03 -4.13
C THR A 20 -28.37 -10.68 -3.98
N ASN A 21 -29.36 -9.94 -3.46
CA ASN A 21 -30.73 -10.42 -3.33
C ASN A 21 -31.39 -10.63 -4.72
N SER A 22 -31.51 -11.88 -5.15
CA SER A 22 -32.25 -12.29 -6.34
C SER A 22 -33.59 -12.91 -5.96
N ASN A 23 -34.65 -12.09 -5.85
CA ASN A 23 -36.02 -12.60 -5.70
C ASN A 23 -36.73 -12.64 -7.05
N ALA A 24 -36.83 -13.84 -7.63
CA ALA A 24 -37.74 -14.13 -8.73
C ALA A 24 -39.13 -14.45 -8.16
N ALA A 25 -40.18 -13.82 -8.71
CA ALA A 25 -41.56 -14.15 -8.42
C ALA A 25 -42.40 -14.10 -9.71
N THR A 26 -42.92 -15.25 -10.10
CA THR A 26 -43.81 -15.45 -11.25
C THR A 26 -45.27 -15.09 -10.92
N ALA A 27 -45.94 -14.28 -11.73
CA ALA A 27 -47.40 -14.28 -11.87
C ALA A 27 -47.87 -13.67 -13.19
N THR A 28 -49.03 -14.10 -13.68
CA THR A 28 -49.56 -13.91 -15.04
C THR A 28 -50.62 -12.81 -15.20
N THR A 29 -50.71 -12.29 -16.44
CA THR A 29 -51.93 -11.85 -17.19
C THR A 29 -52.68 -10.54 -16.86
N ALA A 30 -53.11 -9.89 -17.97
CA ALA A 30 -54.34 -9.09 -18.19
C ALA A 30 -54.32 -7.53 -18.15
N THR A 31 -54.11 -6.94 -19.34
CA THR A 31 -54.89 -5.87 -20.04
C THR A 31 -55.35 -4.53 -19.39
N THR A 32 -55.16 -3.48 -20.22
CA THR A 32 -55.99 -2.26 -20.48
C THR A 32 -55.85 -0.93 -19.67
N THR A 33 -55.60 0.13 -20.45
CA THR A 33 -55.97 1.57 -20.31
C THR A 33 -55.37 2.43 -19.17
N GLY A 34 -54.69 3.55 -19.54
CA GLY A 34 -54.12 4.59 -18.63
C GLY A 34 -55.07 5.79 -18.41
N PRO A 35 -54.59 7.05 -18.19
CA PRO A 35 -53.20 7.57 -18.15
C PRO A 35 -52.85 8.50 -16.93
N LEU A 36 -51.57 8.95 -16.82
CA LEU A 36 -51.02 10.07 -16.00
C LEU A 36 -51.23 10.00 -14.45
N ASN A 37 -50.21 10.06 -13.58
CA ASN A 37 -49.24 11.15 -13.43
C ASN A 37 -48.09 10.80 -12.43
N SER A 38 -46.93 11.43 -12.61
CA SER A 38 -45.80 11.71 -11.68
C SER A 38 -45.51 10.85 -10.42
N GLY A 39 -44.25 10.39 -10.31
CA GLY A 39 -43.47 10.53 -9.07
C GLY A 39 -42.86 9.26 -8.46
N SER A 40 -41.66 8.84 -8.89
CA SER A 40 -40.73 8.07 -8.05
C SER A 40 -39.30 8.01 -8.61
N GLY A 41 -38.31 8.11 -7.72
CA GLY A 41 -37.02 7.41 -7.82
C GLY A 41 -36.10 7.74 -8.99
N SER A 42 -35.24 8.75 -8.82
CA SER A 42 -34.04 8.93 -9.66
C SER A 42 -33.00 7.84 -9.38
N THR A 43 -33.20 6.64 -9.93
CA THR A 43 -32.07 5.78 -10.27
C THR A 43 -31.37 6.38 -11.48
N HIS A 44 -30.08 6.72 -11.36
CA HIS A 44 -29.30 7.15 -12.52
C HIS A 44 -29.27 5.99 -13.54
N LYS A 45 -30.09 6.09 -14.59
CA LYS A 45 -29.96 5.21 -15.75
C LYS A 45 -28.57 5.43 -16.33
N VAL A 46 -27.85 4.33 -16.55
CA VAL A 46 -26.56 4.32 -17.25
C VAL A 46 -26.79 4.80 -18.69
N ILE A 47 -26.36 6.03 -19.00
CA ILE A 47 -26.47 6.63 -20.34
C ILE A 47 -25.19 6.26 -21.12
N VAL A 48 -25.06 4.98 -21.47
CA VAL A 48 -24.08 4.56 -22.49
C VAL A 48 -24.73 4.77 -23.87
N PRO A 49 -24.09 5.54 -24.79
CA PRO A 49 -24.59 5.71 -26.15
C PRO A 49 -24.80 4.35 -26.82
N SER A 50 -25.84 4.21 -27.64
CA SER A 50 -26.19 2.89 -28.21
C SER A 50 -25.08 2.28 -29.08
N TYR A 51 -24.15 3.09 -29.60
CA TYR A 51 -22.97 2.62 -30.34
C TYR A 51 -21.82 2.11 -29.45
N GLU A 52 -21.70 2.54 -28.18
CA GLU A 52 -20.66 2.05 -27.26
C GLU A 52 -21.12 0.91 -26.33
N LYS A 53 -22.35 0.38 -26.51
CA LYS A 53 -22.89 -0.73 -25.72
C LYS A 53 -22.14 -2.07 -25.87
N PRO A 54 -21.75 -2.55 -27.07
CA PRO A 54 -21.00 -3.81 -27.16
C PRO A 54 -19.64 -3.69 -26.47
N ILE A 55 -18.96 -2.56 -26.65
CA ILE A 55 -17.69 -2.23 -25.97
C ILE A 55 -17.87 -2.22 -24.44
N TYR A 56 -18.95 -1.63 -23.92
CA TYR A 56 -19.27 -1.68 -22.49
C TYR A 56 -19.40 -3.12 -21.97
N GLU A 57 -20.01 -4.03 -22.74
CA GLU A 57 -20.17 -5.43 -22.37
C GLU A 57 -18.82 -6.18 -22.35
N SER A 58 -17.95 -5.96 -23.34
CA SER A 58 -16.60 -6.53 -23.38
C SER A 58 -15.71 -6.00 -22.24
N LEU A 59 -15.67 -4.68 -22.02
CA LEU A 59 -14.98 -4.09 -20.87
C LEU A 59 -15.52 -4.63 -19.53
N SER A 60 -16.83 -4.83 -19.42
CA SER A 60 -17.45 -5.43 -18.23
C SER A 60 -17.08 -6.91 -18.02
N GLN A 61 -16.69 -7.65 -19.07
CA GLN A 61 -16.18 -9.02 -18.96
C GLN A 61 -14.74 -9.01 -18.45
N ILE A 62 -13.86 -8.20 -19.04
CA ILE A 62 -12.47 -8.01 -18.57
C ILE A 62 -12.44 -7.57 -17.10
N TYR A 63 -13.28 -6.59 -16.72
CA TYR A 63 -13.38 -6.13 -15.34
C TYR A 63 -13.76 -7.26 -14.36
N LYS A 64 -14.67 -8.16 -14.75
CA LYS A 64 -15.04 -9.33 -13.93
C LYS A 64 -13.88 -10.33 -13.83
N ALA A 65 -13.22 -10.66 -14.94
CA ALA A 65 -12.08 -11.58 -14.95
C ALA A 65 -10.94 -11.09 -14.04
N LEU A 66 -10.62 -9.79 -14.08
CA LEU A 66 -9.64 -9.17 -13.17
C LEU A 66 -10.11 -9.18 -11.71
N LEU A 67 -11.40 -8.97 -11.44
CA LEU A 67 -11.96 -9.02 -10.09
C LEU A 67 -11.95 -10.45 -9.51
N GLU A 68 -12.17 -11.47 -10.34
CA GLU A 68 -12.02 -12.88 -9.99
C GLU A 68 -10.56 -13.21 -9.65
N LEU A 69 -9.59 -12.80 -10.49
CA LEU A 69 -8.16 -12.95 -10.21
C LEU A 69 -7.76 -12.28 -8.88
N LYS A 70 -8.22 -11.06 -8.62
CA LYS A 70 -8.00 -10.35 -7.35
C LYS A 70 -8.55 -11.13 -6.15
N ASN A 71 -9.75 -11.71 -6.26
CA ASN A 71 -10.41 -12.41 -5.15
C ASN A 71 -9.84 -13.83 -4.93
N ASN A 72 -9.24 -14.44 -5.95
CA ASN A 72 -8.64 -15.77 -5.89
C ASN A 72 -7.30 -15.75 -5.14
N ARG A 73 -7.34 -16.01 -3.82
CA ARG A 73 -6.16 -16.11 -2.94
C ARG A 73 -5.45 -17.47 -2.95
N ASN A 74 -6.04 -18.49 -3.57
CA ASN A 74 -5.47 -19.85 -3.61
C ASN A 74 -4.44 -20.04 -4.74
N LYS A 75 -4.39 -19.12 -5.71
CA LYS A 75 -3.44 -19.12 -6.82
C LYS A 75 -2.73 -17.77 -6.85
N TYR A 76 -1.44 -17.79 -7.14
CA TYR A 76 -0.67 -16.58 -7.38
C TYR A 76 -1.03 -15.96 -8.73
N ILE A 77 -0.91 -14.65 -8.87
CA ILE A 77 -1.19 -13.97 -10.15
C ILE A 77 0.00 -14.19 -11.11
N ASN A 78 -0.28 -14.69 -12.32
CA ASN A 78 0.74 -15.03 -13.32
C ASN A 78 0.87 -13.92 -14.38
N SER A 79 2.09 -13.42 -14.60
CA SER A 79 2.38 -12.34 -15.56
C SER A 79 1.88 -12.64 -16.97
N LYS A 80 2.06 -13.87 -17.49
CA LYS A 80 1.60 -14.26 -18.84
C LYS A 80 0.08 -14.17 -18.98
N GLN A 81 -0.67 -14.39 -17.89
CA GLN A 81 -2.13 -14.25 -17.91
C GLN A 81 -2.55 -12.77 -17.89
N ILE A 82 -1.85 -11.92 -17.13
CA ILE A 82 -2.13 -10.47 -17.14
C ILE A 82 -1.82 -9.89 -18.52
N TYR A 83 -0.68 -10.20 -19.13
CA TYR A 83 -0.34 -9.68 -20.46
C TYR A 83 -1.42 -10.00 -21.51
N LYS A 84 -1.99 -11.22 -21.50
CA LYS A 84 -3.12 -11.55 -22.40
C LYS A 84 -4.35 -10.66 -22.16
N ILE A 85 -4.78 -10.51 -20.91
CA ILE A 85 -5.93 -9.65 -20.54
C ILE A 85 -5.63 -8.17 -20.86
N TYR A 86 -4.35 -7.78 -20.76
CA TYR A 86 -3.87 -6.44 -21.04
C TYR A 86 -3.93 -6.10 -22.53
N HIS A 87 -3.45 -6.99 -23.41
CA HIS A 87 -3.57 -6.81 -24.86
C HIS A 87 -5.03 -6.79 -25.31
N GLU A 88 -5.87 -7.73 -24.84
CA GLU A 88 -7.32 -7.76 -25.12
C GLU A 88 -8.01 -6.45 -24.69
N PHE A 89 -7.61 -5.88 -23.55
CA PHE A 89 -8.09 -4.58 -23.09
C PHE A 89 -7.63 -3.41 -23.98
N LEU A 90 -6.40 -3.43 -24.50
CA LEU A 90 -5.92 -2.41 -25.44
C LEU A 90 -6.64 -2.49 -26.79
N ASP A 91 -6.91 -3.70 -27.31
CA ASP A 91 -7.68 -3.91 -28.55
C ASP A 91 -9.08 -3.26 -28.44
N ILE A 92 -9.79 -3.53 -27.35
CA ILE A 92 -11.11 -2.93 -27.08
C ILE A 92 -11.02 -1.41 -26.90
N LEU A 93 -9.91 -0.89 -26.36
CA LEU A 93 -9.68 0.55 -26.25
C LEU A 93 -9.40 1.19 -27.62
N ASN A 94 -8.71 0.48 -28.51
CA ASN A 94 -8.54 0.88 -29.91
C ASN A 94 -9.87 0.90 -30.66
N GLU A 95 -10.71 -0.14 -30.51
CA GLU A 95 -12.07 -0.17 -31.03
C GLU A 95 -12.91 1.02 -30.52
N LEU A 96 -12.81 1.36 -29.22
CA LEU A 96 -13.46 2.53 -28.63
C LEU A 96 -12.95 3.85 -29.22
N LYS A 97 -11.64 3.99 -29.43
CA LYS A 97 -11.01 5.17 -30.02
C LYS A 97 -11.41 5.35 -31.49
N LEU A 98 -11.50 4.26 -32.25
CA LEU A 98 -11.95 4.25 -33.65
C LEU A 98 -13.45 4.60 -33.74
N THR A 99 -14.30 3.92 -32.97
CA THR A 99 -15.75 4.18 -32.91
C THR A 99 -16.04 5.65 -32.56
N ARG A 100 -15.30 6.21 -31.59
CA ARG A 100 -15.44 7.63 -31.20
C ARG A 100 -15.02 8.59 -32.30
N LYS A 101 -13.88 8.33 -32.96
CA LYS A 101 -13.44 9.12 -34.13
C LYS A 101 -14.48 9.11 -35.25
N ASP A 102 -15.08 7.95 -35.53
CA ASP A 102 -16.10 7.82 -36.59
C ASP A 102 -17.39 8.60 -36.27
N GLU A 103 -17.82 8.61 -35.00
CA GLU A 103 -18.98 9.41 -34.58
C GLU A 103 -18.68 10.92 -34.49
N GLU A 104 -17.45 11.31 -34.11
CA GLU A 104 -16.97 12.71 -34.22
C GLU A 104 -16.94 13.16 -35.70
N LEU A 105 -16.48 12.30 -36.62
CA LEU A 105 -16.49 12.57 -38.06
C LEU A 105 -17.91 12.73 -38.63
N LYS A 106 -18.90 12.05 -38.04
CA LYS A 106 -20.34 12.20 -38.34
C LYS A 106 -20.94 13.48 -37.72
N GLY A 107 -20.15 14.28 -37.00
CA GLY A 107 -20.56 15.56 -36.43
C GLY A 107 -21.25 15.47 -35.07
N ILE A 108 -21.11 14.35 -34.35
CA ILE A 108 -21.70 14.16 -33.02
C ILE A 108 -20.71 14.67 -31.96
N THR A 109 -21.19 15.51 -31.04
CA THR A 109 -20.40 15.95 -29.89
C THR A 109 -20.40 14.87 -28.80
N LEU A 110 -19.21 14.35 -28.47
CA LEU A 110 -19.04 13.36 -27.41
C LEU A 110 -19.21 14.01 -26.02
N ASN A 111 -20.08 13.44 -25.19
CA ASN A 111 -20.20 13.80 -23.78
C ASN A 111 -19.21 12.96 -22.96
N LEU A 112 -17.97 13.46 -22.85
CA LEU A 112 -16.89 12.85 -22.07
C LEU A 112 -16.76 13.54 -20.69
N PRO A 113 -16.48 12.81 -19.60
CA PRO A 113 -16.30 11.36 -19.52
C PRO A 113 -17.63 10.59 -19.49
N ASN A 114 -17.70 9.48 -20.21
CA ASN A 114 -18.81 8.53 -20.18
C ASN A 114 -18.60 7.42 -19.14
N THR A 115 -19.61 6.59 -18.87
CA THR A 115 -19.48 5.38 -18.03
C THR A 115 -18.39 4.44 -18.54
N ASN A 116 -18.18 4.34 -19.86
CA ASN A 116 -17.06 3.59 -20.43
C ASN A 116 -15.70 4.12 -19.98
N ASP A 117 -15.50 5.44 -19.92
CA ASP A 117 -14.24 6.02 -19.44
C ASP A 117 -14.00 5.76 -17.94
N LEU A 118 -15.07 5.72 -17.15
CA LEU A 118 -14.99 5.36 -15.72
C LEU A 118 -14.62 3.88 -15.53
N ILE A 119 -15.17 2.98 -16.36
CA ILE A 119 -14.82 1.55 -16.34
C ILE A 119 -13.39 1.34 -16.87
N THR A 120 -12.96 2.09 -17.89
CA THR A 120 -11.59 2.07 -18.40
C THR A 120 -10.58 2.52 -17.32
N ASP A 121 -10.86 3.60 -16.57
CA ASP A 121 -10.04 4.05 -15.42
C ASP A 121 -9.99 2.97 -14.31
N ASP A 122 -11.14 2.37 -13.95
CA ASP A 122 -11.23 1.29 -12.96
C ASP A 122 -10.47 0.01 -13.41
N ILE A 123 -10.54 -0.38 -14.69
CA ILE A 123 -9.82 -1.53 -15.27
C ILE A 123 -8.32 -1.26 -15.30
N PHE A 124 -7.89 -0.10 -15.80
CA PHE A 124 -6.46 0.25 -15.89
C PHE A 124 -5.84 0.36 -14.49
N GLN A 125 -6.58 0.88 -13.51
CA GLN A 125 -6.15 0.90 -12.11
C GLN A 125 -6.00 -0.51 -11.52
N LEU A 126 -6.88 -1.46 -11.86
CA LEU A 126 -6.79 -2.85 -11.39
C LEU A 126 -5.66 -3.62 -12.11
N LEU A 127 -5.50 -3.45 -13.42
CA LEU A 127 -4.37 -3.99 -14.21
C LEU A 127 -3.03 -3.49 -13.67
N SER A 128 -2.91 -2.19 -13.39
CA SER A 128 -1.75 -1.59 -12.76
C SER A 128 -1.37 -2.29 -11.46
N LEU A 129 -2.35 -2.55 -10.58
CA LEU A 129 -2.10 -3.29 -9.34
C LEU A 129 -1.73 -4.76 -9.59
N CYS A 130 -2.32 -5.41 -10.59
CA CYS A 130 -1.93 -6.77 -10.99
C CYS A 130 -0.46 -6.82 -11.46
N PHE A 131 -0.01 -5.85 -12.26
CA PHE A 131 1.40 -5.78 -12.67
C PHE A 131 2.33 -5.54 -11.47
N VAL A 132 1.94 -4.69 -10.51
CA VAL A 132 2.69 -4.52 -9.24
C VAL A 132 2.75 -5.84 -8.45
N THR A 133 1.65 -6.60 -8.30
CA THR A 133 1.65 -7.90 -7.60
C THR A 133 2.54 -8.96 -8.27
N CYS A 134 2.80 -8.80 -9.57
CA CYS A 134 3.71 -9.67 -10.30
C CYS A 134 5.17 -9.18 -10.27
N GLY A 135 5.50 -8.13 -9.51
CA GLY A 135 6.84 -7.57 -9.38
C GLY A 135 7.24 -6.57 -10.46
N LEU A 136 6.38 -6.30 -11.45
CA LEU A 136 6.66 -5.47 -12.63
C LEU A 136 6.56 -3.96 -12.32
N THR A 137 7.21 -3.49 -11.25
CA THR A 137 7.11 -2.10 -10.75
C THR A 137 7.68 -1.05 -11.71
N LYS A 138 8.60 -1.44 -12.60
CA LYS A 138 9.20 -0.60 -13.66
C LYS A 138 8.43 -0.63 -14.98
N PHE A 139 7.36 -1.40 -15.09
CA PHE A 139 6.54 -1.43 -16.31
C PHE A 139 5.58 -0.23 -16.32
N ALA A 140 5.48 0.49 -17.44
CA ALA A 140 4.76 1.77 -17.50
C ALA A 140 3.29 1.67 -17.01
N PRO A 141 2.47 0.66 -17.39
CA PRO A 141 1.12 0.47 -16.86
C PRO A 141 1.06 0.24 -15.34
N ALA A 142 2.08 -0.38 -14.74
CA ALA A 142 2.13 -0.61 -13.30
C ALA A 142 2.13 0.71 -12.51
N THR A 143 2.61 1.80 -13.09
CA THR A 143 2.65 3.12 -12.44
C THR A 143 1.26 3.77 -12.27
N TYR A 144 0.25 3.36 -13.06
CA TYR A 144 -1.02 4.10 -13.20
C TYR A 144 -1.83 4.24 -11.91
N SER A 145 -1.87 3.22 -11.05
CA SER A 145 -2.55 3.27 -9.74
C SER A 145 -1.85 4.26 -8.79
N SER A 146 -0.51 4.34 -8.83
CA SER A 146 0.26 5.35 -8.11
C SER A 146 0.01 6.76 -8.66
N LEU A 147 -0.04 6.92 -9.99
CA LEU A 147 -0.34 8.19 -10.66
C LEU A 147 -1.77 8.67 -10.38
N SER A 148 -2.75 7.76 -10.37
CA SER A 148 -4.15 8.06 -10.00
C SER A 148 -4.28 8.52 -8.55
N THR A 149 -3.50 7.92 -7.65
CA THR A 149 -3.43 8.31 -6.24
C THR A 149 -2.77 9.68 -6.08
N VAL A 150 -1.66 9.95 -6.78
CA VAL A 150 -1.00 11.25 -6.85
C VAL A 150 -1.94 12.33 -7.39
N MET A 151 -2.68 12.06 -8.47
CA MET A 151 -3.66 12.98 -9.04
C MET A 151 -4.74 13.37 -8.00
N LYS A 152 -5.26 12.41 -7.23
CA LYS A 152 -6.22 12.70 -6.15
C LYS A 152 -5.60 13.57 -5.05
N LEU A 153 -4.37 13.24 -4.61
CA LEU A 153 -3.64 14.05 -3.63
C LEU A 153 -3.41 15.49 -4.09
N LEU A 154 -2.99 15.71 -5.35
CA LEU A 154 -2.82 17.05 -5.95
C LEU A 154 -4.14 17.83 -6.00
N ASN A 155 -5.25 17.19 -6.35
CA ASN A 155 -6.57 17.83 -6.31
C ASN A 155 -7.00 18.21 -4.89
N HIS A 156 -6.75 17.36 -3.89
CA HIS A 156 -7.04 17.69 -2.48
C HIS A 156 -6.11 18.77 -1.91
N LEU A 157 -4.85 18.86 -2.38
CA LEU A 157 -3.94 19.98 -2.09
C LEU A 157 -4.50 21.30 -2.63
N LYS A 158 -4.97 21.29 -3.89
CA LYS A 158 -5.61 22.43 -4.56
C LYS A 158 -6.91 22.87 -3.89
N GLU A 159 -7.76 21.92 -3.46
CA GLU A 159 -8.98 22.18 -2.69
C GLU A 159 -8.67 22.79 -1.31
N CYS A 160 -7.68 22.24 -0.60
CA CYS A 160 -7.25 22.74 0.72
C CYS A 160 -6.60 24.13 0.68
N LYS A 161 -5.94 24.52 -0.42
CA LYS A 161 -5.12 25.76 -0.58
C LYS A 161 -4.02 25.97 0.47
N VAL A 162 -3.72 24.94 1.27
CA VAL A 162 -2.85 25.01 2.43
C VAL A 162 -1.98 23.75 2.44
N TYR A 163 -0.73 23.92 2.07
CA TYR A 163 0.29 22.88 1.92
C TYR A 163 1.68 23.48 2.14
N THR A 164 2.74 22.67 2.07
CA THR A 164 4.13 23.13 2.18
C THR A 164 4.95 22.62 1.00
N VAL A 165 6.12 23.20 0.72
CA VAL A 165 7.05 22.66 -0.28
C VAL A 165 7.44 21.22 0.08
N GLU A 166 7.60 20.92 1.37
CA GLU A 166 7.84 19.57 1.90
C GLU A 166 6.70 18.58 1.64
N ASP A 167 5.43 19.03 1.66
CA ASP A 167 4.28 18.17 1.27
C ASP A 167 4.31 17.82 -0.22
N LEU A 168 4.92 18.69 -1.05
CA LEU A 168 4.90 18.61 -2.51
C LEU A 168 6.14 17.87 -3.06
N ALA A 169 7.29 17.99 -2.42
CA ALA A 169 8.56 17.41 -2.89
C ALA A 169 8.51 15.88 -3.14
N PRO A 170 7.92 15.02 -2.28
CA PRO A 170 7.80 13.58 -2.55
C PRO A 170 6.97 13.28 -3.80
N ILE A 171 5.93 14.08 -4.05
CA ILE A 171 5.10 13.95 -5.25
C ILE A 171 5.91 14.33 -6.50
N GLY A 172 6.76 15.36 -6.40
CA GLY A 172 7.63 15.79 -7.50
C GLY A 172 8.67 14.73 -7.90
N ILE A 173 9.33 14.13 -6.90
CA ILE A 173 10.26 13.01 -7.11
C ILE A 173 9.53 11.86 -7.82
N ARG A 174 8.35 11.47 -7.32
CA ARG A 174 7.60 10.36 -7.92
C ARG A 174 7.11 10.65 -9.34
N LEU A 175 6.71 11.89 -9.65
CA LEU A 175 6.33 12.27 -11.02
C LEU A 175 7.53 12.19 -11.97
N ALA A 176 8.74 12.56 -11.52
CA ALA A 176 9.97 12.36 -12.30
C ALA A 176 10.26 10.87 -12.52
N GLU A 177 10.20 10.03 -11.48
CA GLU A 177 10.37 8.58 -11.63
C GLU A 177 9.38 7.96 -12.63
N ILE A 178 8.09 8.33 -12.56
CA ILE A 178 7.08 7.83 -13.49
C ILE A 178 7.35 8.33 -14.91
N ARG A 179 7.79 9.59 -15.07
CA ARG A 179 8.20 10.13 -16.38
C ARG A 179 9.37 9.35 -16.95
N ASP A 180 10.41 9.09 -16.16
CA ASP A 180 11.61 8.38 -16.59
C ASP A 180 11.29 6.92 -16.95
N ILE A 181 10.39 6.26 -16.20
CA ILE A 181 9.84 4.95 -16.56
C ILE A 181 9.17 5.02 -17.94
N VAL A 182 8.22 5.94 -18.14
CA VAL A 182 7.46 6.07 -19.40
C VAL A 182 8.36 6.40 -20.61
N ILE A 183 9.39 7.23 -20.42
CA ILE A 183 10.38 7.52 -21.48
C ILE A 183 11.27 6.30 -21.73
N SER A 184 11.67 5.57 -20.70
CA SER A 184 12.49 4.37 -20.88
C SER A 184 11.74 3.30 -21.67
N THR A 185 10.44 3.11 -21.42
CA THR A 185 9.62 2.15 -22.17
C THR A 185 9.51 2.51 -23.66
N SER A 186 9.32 3.79 -24.01
CA SER A 186 9.23 4.21 -25.42
C SER A 186 10.52 4.01 -26.24
N ASN A 187 11.67 3.85 -25.59
CA ASN A 187 12.96 3.76 -26.26
C ASN A 187 13.45 2.33 -26.52
N TYR A 188 12.78 1.29 -26.00
CA TYR A 188 13.17 -0.11 -26.24
C TYR A 188 12.55 -0.72 -27.51
N GLU A 189 11.62 -0.01 -28.17
CA GLU A 189 10.86 -0.52 -29.32
C GLU A 189 11.22 0.21 -30.64
N GLU A 190 12.22 1.09 -30.65
CA GLU A 190 12.75 1.73 -31.88
C GLU A 190 13.89 0.90 -32.56
N ASP A 191 14.30 -0.24 -31.98
CA ASP A 191 15.44 -1.05 -32.45
C ASP A 191 15.05 -2.40 -33.11
N ASP A 192 13.77 -2.85 -33.06
CA ASP A 192 13.28 -4.08 -33.72
C ASP A 192 12.68 -3.78 -35.11
N ASP A 193 13.55 -3.46 -36.08
CA ASP A 193 13.24 -3.12 -37.49
C ASP A 193 12.82 -4.34 -38.38
N ASP A 194 12.04 -5.30 -37.85
CA ASP A 194 11.52 -6.45 -38.63
C ASP A 194 10.10 -6.16 -39.21
N GLU A 195 10.04 -5.33 -40.25
CA GLU A 195 8.82 -4.95 -40.99
C GLU A 195 8.18 -6.12 -41.80
N ASP A 196 7.39 -7.04 -41.22
CA ASP A 196 6.67 -8.05 -42.05
C ASP A 196 5.32 -8.65 -41.57
N ASP A 197 4.73 -8.29 -40.40
CA ASP A 197 3.46 -8.89 -39.91
C ASP A 197 2.30 -7.90 -39.57
N GLU A 198 1.06 -8.25 -39.95
CA GLU A 198 -0.16 -7.48 -39.61
C GLU A 198 -0.46 -7.47 -38.08
N GLU A 199 0.08 -8.43 -37.32
CA GLU A 199 -0.04 -8.45 -35.84
C GLU A 199 0.83 -7.40 -35.14
N ASP A 200 1.95 -6.94 -35.72
CA ASP A 200 2.79 -5.92 -35.09
C ASP A 200 2.27 -4.50 -35.34
N ALA A 201 1.58 -4.26 -36.47
CA ALA A 201 0.87 -3.01 -36.71
C ALA A 201 -0.22 -2.72 -35.66
N THR A 202 -0.96 -3.75 -35.21
CA THR A 202 -1.94 -3.61 -34.11
C THR A 202 -1.26 -3.47 -32.75
N ARG A 203 -0.15 -4.17 -32.48
CA ARG A 203 0.65 -3.99 -31.25
C ARG A 203 1.21 -2.57 -31.12
N HIS A 204 1.84 -2.01 -32.16
CA HIS A 204 2.28 -0.61 -32.14
C HIS A 204 1.12 0.38 -31.94
N SER A 205 -0.04 0.14 -32.58
CA SER A 205 -1.23 0.96 -32.37
C SER A 205 -1.71 0.92 -30.91
N ASN A 206 -1.68 -0.26 -30.29
CA ASN A 206 -2.08 -0.51 -28.92
C ASN A 206 -1.09 0.08 -27.91
N HIS A 207 0.22 -0.05 -28.13
CA HIS A 207 1.25 0.58 -27.28
C HIS A 207 1.19 2.10 -27.38
N GLN A 208 1.04 2.67 -28.58
CA GLN A 208 0.83 4.11 -28.75
C GLN A 208 -0.44 4.61 -28.02
N ILE A 209 -1.48 3.77 -27.89
CA ILE A 209 -2.70 4.08 -27.13
C ILE A 209 -2.45 4.08 -25.61
N GLU A 210 -1.79 3.05 -25.09
CA GLU A 210 -1.31 2.97 -23.71
C GLU A 210 -0.49 4.23 -23.35
N GLU A 211 0.55 4.47 -24.15
CA GLU A 211 1.48 5.58 -24.01
C GLU A 211 0.72 6.91 -24.02
N THR A 212 -0.18 7.11 -24.99
CA THR A 212 -1.03 8.30 -25.07
C THR A 212 -1.86 8.49 -23.79
N LEU A 213 -2.48 7.44 -23.25
CA LEU A 213 -3.31 7.53 -22.05
C LEU A 213 -2.48 7.89 -20.80
N LEU A 214 -1.36 7.20 -20.61
CA LEU A 214 -0.49 7.38 -19.45
C LEU A 214 0.25 8.72 -19.51
N ARG A 215 0.82 9.11 -20.66
CA ARG A 215 1.41 10.45 -20.89
C ARG A 215 0.36 11.55 -20.67
N ASN A 216 -0.87 11.41 -21.18
CA ASN A 216 -1.93 12.41 -20.93
C ASN A 216 -2.30 12.53 -19.45
N LYS A 217 -2.31 11.42 -18.69
CA LYS A 217 -2.57 11.46 -17.22
C LYS A 217 -1.38 12.07 -16.47
N LEU A 218 -0.15 11.78 -16.90
CA LEU A 218 1.09 12.33 -16.37
C LEU A 218 1.14 13.85 -16.57
N ILE A 219 0.95 14.35 -17.80
CA ILE A 219 0.91 15.78 -18.12
C ILE A 219 -0.14 16.53 -17.27
N LYS A 220 -1.31 15.93 -17.02
CA LYS A 220 -2.33 16.50 -16.12
C LYS A 220 -1.86 16.58 -14.66
N CYS A 221 -1.09 15.60 -14.18
CA CYS A 221 -0.51 15.64 -12.84
C CYS A 221 0.63 16.67 -12.76
N GLU A 222 1.50 16.73 -13.77
CA GLU A 222 2.62 17.68 -13.84
C GLU A 222 2.16 19.14 -13.97
N THR A 223 1.12 19.42 -14.76
CA THR A 223 0.55 20.77 -14.87
C THR A 223 -0.10 21.22 -13.56
N LEU A 224 -0.82 20.34 -12.86
CA LEU A 224 -1.32 20.62 -11.51
C LEU A 224 -0.18 20.80 -10.50
N TYR A 225 0.88 19.98 -10.58
CA TYR A 225 2.06 20.12 -9.74
C TYR A 225 2.72 21.49 -9.93
N GLN A 226 2.95 21.90 -11.19
CA GLN A 226 3.54 23.20 -11.52
C GLN A 226 2.63 24.37 -11.10
N GLU A 227 1.31 24.25 -11.24
CA GLU A 227 0.37 25.25 -10.72
C GLU A 227 0.54 25.43 -9.21
N LEU A 228 0.58 24.33 -8.44
CA LEU A 228 0.76 24.35 -6.99
C LEU A 228 2.16 24.86 -6.59
N GLU A 229 3.20 24.44 -7.29
CA GLU A 229 4.59 24.87 -7.04
C GLU A 229 4.78 26.37 -7.33
N ASN A 230 4.20 26.88 -8.43
CA ASN A 230 4.26 28.30 -8.78
C ASN A 230 3.51 29.17 -7.75
N ASN A 231 2.40 28.68 -7.18
CA ASN A 231 1.74 29.36 -6.06
C ASN A 231 2.66 29.50 -4.84
N PHE A 232 3.60 28.58 -4.63
CA PHE A 232 4.57 28.60 -3.53
C PHE A 232 5.80 29.46 -3.83
N LYS A 233 6.30 29.44 -5.07
CA LYS A 233 7.39 30.33 -5.52
C LYS A 233 7.03 31.82 -5.45
N ASN A 234 5.75 32.15 -5.34
CA ASN A 234 5.25 33.51 -5.09
C ASN A 234 5.29 33.96 -3.61
N VAL A 235 5.69 33.10 -2.67
CA VAL A 235 5.81 33.43 -1.24
C VAL A 235 7.20 34.03 -0.95
N PRO A 236 7.29 35.21 -0.27
CA PRO A 236 8.58 35.77 0.16
C PRO A 236 9.32 34.83 1.12
N LYS A 237 10.64 34.70 0.93
CA LYS A 237 11.50 33.74 1.64
C LYS A 237 11.63 34.00 3.13
N ASP A 238 11.42 35.25 3.55
CA ASP A 238 11.41 35.66 4.94
C ASP A 238 10.08 35.38 5.67
N LEU A 239 8.97 35.32 4.92
CA LEU A 239 7.66 34.94 5.43
C LEU A 239 7.39 33.43 5.36
N GLU A 240 8.06 32.70 4.47
CA GLU A 240 7.96 31.24 4.31
C GLU A 240 8.08 30.46 5.65
N PRO A 241 9.05 30.74 6.56
CA PRO A 241 9.16 30.03 7.83
C PRO A 241 7.97 30.26 8.77
N THR A 242 7.35 31.45 8.70
CA THR A 242 6.17 31.82 9.50
C THR A 242 4.91 31.17 8.93
N TYR A 243 4.78 31.16 7.61
CA TYR A 243 3.74 30.45 6.88
C TYR A 243 3.76 28.95 7.16
N ASN A 244 4.93 28.30 7.04
CA ASN A 244 5.08 26.86 7.30
C ASN A 244 4.70 26.51 8.76
N LYS A 245 5.07 27.33 9.75
CA LYS A 245 4.66 27.14 11.17
C LYS A 245 3.15 27.24 11.37
N LEU A 246 2.45 28.15 10.70
CA LEU A 246 0.97 28.24 10.75
C LEU A 246 0.33 26.95 10.22
N ILE A 247 0.88 26.40 9.14
CA ILE A 247 0.38 25.17 8.52
C ILE A 247 0.66 23.95 9.40
N GLU A 248 1.84 23.87 10.00
CA GLU A 248 2.18 22.82 10.95
C GLU A 248 1.26 22.87 12.17
N LEU A 249 1.05 24.06 12.76
CA LEU A 249 0.11 24.26 13.87
C LEU A 249 -1.32 23.82 13.50
N ARG A 250 -1.82 24.22 12.33
CA ARG A 250 -3.13 23.77 11.81
C ARG A 250 -3.21 22.25 11.65
N LYS A 251 -2.19 21.62 11.06
CA LYS A 251 -2.08 20.15 10.92
C LYS A 251 -2.10 19.48 12.30
N ASN A 252 -1.37 20.01 13.27
CA ASN A 252 -1.29 19.50 14.64
C ASN A 252 -2.62 19.61 15.39
N ILE A 253 -3.33 20.73 15.26
CA ILE A 253 -4.68 20.92 15.82
C ILE A 253 -5.67 19.92 15.19
N LEU A 254 -5.68 19.75 13.87
CA LEU A 254 -6.56 18.80 13.19
C LEU A 254 -6.28 17.34 13.56
N ASN A 255 -4.99 16.93 13.56
CA ASN A 255 -4.58 15.60 14.02
C ASN A 255 -5.03 15.34 15.47
N TYR A 256 -4.88 16.34 16.34
CA TYR A 256 -5.28 16.23 17.75
C TYR A 256 -6.80 16.18 17.92
N MET A 257 -7.58 16.97 17.16
CA MET A 257 -9.05 16.90 17.15
C MET A 257 -9.57 15.53 16.70
N ILE A 258 -8.91 14.91 15.72
CA ILE A 258 -9.21 13.54 15.27
C ILE A 258 -8.89 12.52 16.38
N SER A 259 -7.68 12.59 16.94
CA SER A 259 -7.23 11.67 18.00
C SER A 259 -8.04 11.79 19.30
N TYR A 260 -8.53 12.99 19.63
CA TYR A 260 -9.35 13.22 20.83
C TYR A 260 -10.71 12.52 20.74
N LYS A 261 -11.29 12.45 19.53
CA LYS A 261 -12.53 11.68 19.29
C LYS A 261 -12.33 10.18 19.46
N ASP A 262 -11.18 9.62 19.03
CA ASP A 262 -10.88 8.20 19.20
C ASP A 262 -10.83 7.79 20.69
N GLU A 263 -10.28 8.62 21.57
CA GLU A 263 -10.14 8.31 23.00
C GLU A 263 -11.45 8.40 23.79
N LYS A 264 -12.53 9.03 23.28
CA LYS A 264 -13.82 9.14 24.00
C LYS A 264 -14.57 7.80 24.09
N SER A 265 -14.36 6.87 23.15
CA SER A 265 -15.01 5.54 23.15
C SER A 265 -14.65 4.65 24.35
N ASN A 266 -13.56 4.96 25.06
CA ASN A 266 -13.15 4.26 26.29
C ASN A 266 -13.50 5.12 27.53
N ALA A 267 -14.68 4.83 28.10
CA ALA A 267 -15.39 5.63 29.12
C ALA A 267 -14.79 5.65 30.55
N GLY A 268 -13.46 5.53 30.71
CA GLY A 268 -12.84 5.25 32.01
C GLY A 268 -12.30 6.43 32.85
N LYS A 269 -11.93 7.58 32.26
CA LYS A 269 -11.15 8.63 32.95
C LYS A 269 -11.36 10.05 32.37
N ASN A 270 -12.51 10.68 32.59
CA ASN A 270 -12.83 11.95 31.91
C ASN A 270 -12.08 13.19 32.45
N LEU A 271 -11.90 13.36 33.78
CA LEU A 271 -11.25 14.57 34.31
C LEU A 271 -9.78 14.72 33.88
N ILE A 272 -8.99 13.64 33.93
CA ILE A 272 -7.58 13.66 33.52
C ILE A 272 -7.44 13.89 32.00
N LYS A 273 -8.44 13.50 31.20
CA LYS A 273 -8.49 13.81 29.76
C LYS A 273 -8.78 15.29 29.51
N HIS A 274 -9.76 15.87 30.20
CA HIS A 274 -10.11 17.30 30.13
C HIS A 274 -8.94 18.20 30.54
N GLU A 275 -8.20 17.84 31.59
CA GLU A 275 -7.00 18.58 32.01
C GLU A 275 -5.89 18.52 30.94
N LYS A 276 -5.64 17.33 30.37
CA LYS A 276 -4.70 17.16 29.24
C LYS A 276 -5.13 17.94 28.00
N LEU A 277 -6.42 17.95 27.66
CA LEU A 277 -7.00 18.71 26.56
C LEU A 277 -6.79 20.21 26.77
N THR A 278 -7.15 20.72 27.94
CA THR A 278 -6.97 22.13 28.33
C THR A 278 -5.49 22.54 28.25
N VAL A 279 -4.57 21.69 28.75
CA VAL A 279 -3.12 21.91 28.63
C VAL A 279 -2.68 21.94 27.15
N LYS A 280 -3.17 21.04 26.31
CA LYS A 280 -2.79 20.99 24.88
C LYS A 280 -3.33 22.19 24.09
N ILE A 281 -4.58 22.60 24.35
CA ILE A 281 -5.17 23.82 23.78
C ILE A 281 -4.35 25.06 24.20
N ASN A 282 -3.94 25.15 25.46
CA ASN A 282 -3.12 26.26 25.94
C ASN A 282 -1.71 26.26 25.31
N GLN A 283 -1.12 25.09 25.03
CA GLN A 283 0.11 25.00 24.24
C GLN A 283 -0.08 25.56 22.82
N PHE A 284 -1.14 25.11 22.10
CA PHE A 284 -1.43 25.62 20.75
C PHE A 284 -1.76 27.12 20.73
N LYS A 285 -2.48 27.65 21.72
CA LYS A 285 -2.71 29.09 21.88
C LYS A 285 -1.41 29.87 22.12
N ALA A 286 -0.49 29.31 22.91
CA ALA A 286 0.82 29.93 23.14
C ALA A 286 1.71 29.90 21.89
N GLU A 287 1.64 28.83 21.07
CA GLU A 287 2.31 28.75 19.78
C GLU A 287 1.72 29.72 18.76
N LEU A 288 0.39 29.83 18.66
CA LEU A 288 -0.29 30.79 17.81
C LEU A 288 0.10 32.24 18.18
N LYS A 289 0.09 32.56 19.48
CA LYS A 289 0.50 33.88 19.98
C LYS A 289 1.96 34.22 19.69
N LYS A 290 2.87 33.23 19.71
CA LYS A 290 4.26 33.43 19.26
C LYS A 290 4.35 33.71 17.76
N ILE A 291 3.43 33.18 16.97
CA ILE A 291 3.37 33.46 15.53
C ILE A 291 2.76 34.84 15.26
N GLU A 292 1.72 35.23 16.00
CA GLU A 292 1.13 36.58 15.95
C GLU A 292 2.13 37.68 16.31
N GLN A 293 3.13 37.40 17.17
CA GLN A 293 4.23 38.33 17.49
C GLN A 293 5.15 38.70 16.32
N TYR A 294 5.09 37.99 15.17
CA TYR A 294 5.80 38.40 13.95
C TYR A 294 4.96 39.35 13.07
N ARG A 295 3.75 39.73 13.49
CA ARG A 295 2.96 40.80 12.87
C ARG A 295 3.42 42.16 13.39
N ASP A 296 3.34 43.18 12.56
CA ASP A 296 3.51 44.58 13.01
C ASP A 296 2.34 44.98 13.91
N GLU A 297 2.63 45.63 15.04
CA GLU A 297 1.64 46.09 16.02
C GLU A 297 0.71 47.19 15.48
N THR A 298 1.12 47.89 14.40
CA THR A 298 0.38 49.04 13.86
C THR A 298 -0.69 48.69 12.82
N ASP A 299 -0.46 47.68 11.98
CA ASP A 299 -1.39 47.27 10.92
C ASP A 299 -1.81 45.79 10.98
N MET A 300 -1.26 45.04 11.93
CA MET A 300 -1.50 43.61 12.14
C MET A 300 -1.10 42.72 10.95
N LYS A 301 -0.25 43.16 10.02
CA LYS A 301 0.24 42.36 8.89
C LYS A 301 1.63 41.78 9.12
N PHE A 302 1.98 40.78 8.33
CA PHE A 302 3.33 40.24 8.23
C PHE A 302 4.07 41.00 7.13
N HIS A 303 5.01 41.86 7.52
CA HIS A 303 5.86 42.59 6.57
C HIS A 303 7.03 41.72 6.10
N SER A 304 7.34 41.82 4.81
CA SER A 304 8.55 41.26 4.21
C SER A 304 9.60 42.37 4.04
N ASN A 305 10.87 42.04 4.26
CA ASN A 305 12.01 42.92 3.99
C ASN A 305 12.54 42.75 2.55
N ASP A 306 12.17 41.67 1.86
CA ASP A 306 12.62 41.32 0.50
C ASP A 306 11.78 41.96 -0.61
N VAL A 307 11.08 43.08 -0.33
CA VAL A 307 10.15 43.72 -1.30
C VAL A 307 10.91 44.52 -2.37
N SER A 308 11.43 43.81 -3.38
CA SER A 308 11.82 44.37 -4.67
C SER A 308 10.68 44.25 -5.67
N ASP A 309 9.86 45.29 -5.83
CA ASP A 309 8.87 45.55 -6.90
C ASP A 309 7.90 44.40 -7.32
N LEU A 310 7.81 43.32 -6.55
CA LEU A 310 7.02 42.13 -6.87
C LEU A 310 5.59 42.25 -6.33
N ASP A 311 4.75 42.95 -7.10
CA ASP A 311 3.28 42.98 -7.02
C ASP A 311 2.71 43.02 -5.59
N GLU A 312 2.43 44.22 -5.08
CA GLU A 312 1.71 44.47 -3.80
C GLU A 312 0.44 43.60 -3.65
N GLN A 313 -0.22 43.31 -4.77
CA GLN A 313 -1.40 42.44 -4.89
C GLN A 313 -1.13 40.96 -4.50
N LYS A 314 0.08 40.44 -4.72
CA LYS A 314 0.50 39.09 -4.29
C LYS A 314 0.70 39.05 -2.78
N LEU A 315 1.36 40.06 -2.21
CA LEU A 315 1.56 40.18 -0.77
C LEU A 315 0.21 40.30 -0.04
N GLU A 316 -0.74 41.08 -0.59
CA GLU A 316 -2.11 41.15 -0.06
C GLU A 316 -2.84 39.80 -0.12
N SER A 317 -2.69 39.04 -1.21
CA SER A 317 -3.27 37.68 -1.32
C SER A 317 -2.68 36.72 -0.28
N LEU A 318 -1.37 36.79 -0.02
CA LEU A 318 -0.68 35.96 0.96
C LEU A 318 -1.07 36.34 2.39
N GLN A 319 -1.21 37.64 2.67
CA GLN A 319 -1.71 38.14 3.95
C GLN A 319 -3.15 37.70 4.21
N ALA A 320 -4.01 37.67 3.19
CA ALA A 320 -5.37 37.14 3.31
C ALA A 320 -5.37 35.63 3.64
N ILE A 321 -4.47 34.85 3.05
CA ILE A 321 -4.30 33.42 3.39
C ILE A 321 -3.79 33.26 4.83
N MET A 322 -2.78 34.01 5.25
CA MET A 322 -2.24 33.93 6.62
C MET A 322 -3.22 34.42 7.69
N ASN A 323 -4.04 35.43 7.40
CA ASN A 323 -5.16 35.83 8.26
C ASN A 323 -6.19 34.70 8.37
N GLY A 324 -6.63 34.15 7.22
CA GLY A 324 -7.56 33.02 7.19
C GLY A 324 -7.05 31.78 7.94
N LEU A 325 -5.74 31.51 7.91
CA LEU A 325 -5.10 30.43 8.67
C LEU A 325 -5.16 30.67 10.19
N ILE A 326 -4.90 31.90 10.66
CA ILE A 326 -5.00 32.24 12.09
C ILE A 326 -6.46 32.17 12.55
N ASP A 327 -7.39 32.73 11.77
CA ASP A 327 -8.82 32.65 12.06
C ASP A 327 -9.30 31.19 12.12
N GLU A 328 -8.85 30.35 11.19
CA GLU A 328 -9.19 28.92 11.18
C GLU A 328 -8.58 28.16 12.37
N CYS A 329 -7.33 28.44 12.75
CA CYS A 329 -6.74 27.86 13.97
C CYS A 329 -7.49 28.30 15.22
N ASN A 330 -7.86 29.58 15.34
CA ASN A 330 -8.66 30.09 16.46
C ASN A 330 -10.06 29.45 16.50
N ASN A 331 -10.73 29.31 15.35
CA ASN A 331 -12.02 28.61 15.25
C ASN A 331 -11.91 27.14 15.66
N LEU A 332 -10.88 26.41 15.19
CA LEU A 332 -10.65 25.01 15.56
C LEU A 332 -10.35 24.84 17.06
N LEU A 333 -9.62 25.79 17.67
CA LEU A 333 -9.33 25.78 19.12
C LEU A 333 -10.55 26.18 19.97
N GLY A 334 -11.37 27.12 19.50
CA GLY A 334 -12.66 27.44 20.13
C GLY A 334 -13.62 26.27 20.08
N ASP A 335 -13.69 25.60 18.93
CA ASP A 335 -14.46 24.38 18.73
C ASP A 335 -14.02 23.20 19.62
N LEU A 336 -12.71 23.06 19.87
CA LEU A 336 -12.16 22.06 20.79
C LEU A 336 -12.59 22.32 22.24
N LEU A 337 -12.70 23.59 22.66
CA LEU A 337 -13.21 23.97 23.98
C LEU A 337 -14.72 23.71 24.10
N VAL A 338 -15.51 24.13 23.11
CA VAL A 338 -16.97 23.95 23.10
C VAL A 338 -17.38 22.46 23.08
N GLN A 339 -16.54 21.59 22.53
CA GLN A 339 -16.72 20.12 22.57
C GLN A 339 -16.36 19.46 23.92
N ASP A 340 -15.74 20.20 24.84
CA ASP A 340 -15.46 19.77 26.21
C ASP A 340 -16.56 20.27 27.17
N ASP A 341 -16.94 21.55 27.05
CA ASP A 341 -17.87 22.22 27.96
C ASP A 341 -19.35 21.81 27.83
N SER A 342 -19.77 21.12 26.75
CA SER A 342 -21.20 21.11 26.38
C SER A 342 -21.74 19.88 25.64
N GLU A 343 -21.18 18.68 25.69
CA GLU A 343 -21.71 17.56 24.86
C GLU A 343 -23.15 17.09 25.24
N GLU A 344 -23.57 17.15 26.52
CA GLU A 344 -24.97 16.86 26.93
C GLU A 344 -25.98 17.94 26.49
N ILE A 345 -25.52 19.19 26.37
CA ILE A 345 -26.39 20.34 26.07
C ILE A 345 -26.35 20.67 24.56
N SER A 346 -25.17 20.68 23.95
CA SER A 346 -24.92 20.99 22.54
C SER A 346 -25.61 20.00 21.59
N SER A 347 -25.57 18.68 21.89
CA SER A 347 -26.31 17.69 21.09
C SER A 347 -27.83 17.95 21.10
N SER A 348 -28.36 18.43 22.22
CA SER A 348 -29.76 18.83 22.39
C SER A 348 -30.07 20.24 21.86
N LEU A 349 -29.10 21.15 21.78
CA LEU A 349 -29.31 22.54 21.32
C LEU A 349 -29.02 22.74 19.83
N SER A 350 -28.06 22.01 19.26
CA SER A 350 -27.84 21.99 17.80
C SER A 350 -29.02 21.33 17.08
N SER A 351 -29.69 20.36 17.71
CA SER A 351 -30.92 19.76 17.20
C SER A 351 -32.17 20.64 17.37
N LEU A 352 -32.12 21.67 18.22
CA LEU A 352 -33.21 22.66 18.40
C LEU A 352 -33.11 23.88 17.47
N ASN A 353 -31.98 24.09 16.80
CA ASN A 353 -31.69 25.32 16.04
C ASN A 353 -31.27 25.07 14.57
N LEU A 354 -31.23 23.81 14.12
CA LEU A 354 -31.08 23.44 12.72
C LEU A 354 -32.45 23.09 12.12
N SER A 355 -32.64 23.34 10.82
CA SER A 355 -33.74 22.75 10.07
C SER A 355 -33.62 21.22 10.02
N GLU A 356 -34.73 20.53 9.82
CA GLU A 356 -34.79 19.07 9.70
C GLU A 356 -33.82 18.56 8.61
N GLU A 357 -33.78 19.26 7.46
CA GLU A 357 -32.83 19.03 6.36
C GLU A 357 -31.36 19.18 6.78
N SER A 358 -31.02 20.21 7.57
CA SER A 358 -29.66 20.43 8.05
C SER A 358 -29.25 19.37 9.09
N SER A 359 -30.19 18.85 9.87
CA SER A 359 -29.94 17.72 10.79
C SER A 359 -29.61 16.43 10.01
N GLU A 360 -30.35 16.13 8.95
CA GLU A 360 -30.02 15.01 8.06
C GLU A 360 -28.67 15.17 7.37
N LEU A 361 -28.35 16.38 6.86
CA LEU A 361 -27.05 16.67 6.27
C LEU A 361 -25.92 16.45 7.28
N LYS A 362 -26.12 16.87 8.53
CA LYS A 362 -25.17 16.64 9.62
C LYS A 362 -24.93 15.15 9.87
N ALA A 363 -25.98 14.35 9.95
CA ALA A 363 -25.89 12.90 10.10
C ALA A 363 -25.16 12.22 8.91
N LYS A 364 -25.38 12.68 7.67
CA LYS A 364 -24.68 12.20 6.47
C LYS A 364 -23.18 12.52 6.54
N TYR A 365 -22.80 13.75 6.93
CA TYR A 365 -21.40 14.13 7.12
C TYR A 365 -20.73 13.32 8.24
N ASP A 366 -21.39 13.15 9.38
CA ASP A 366 -20.80 12.42 10.52
C ASP A 366 -20.67 10.90 10.22
N SER A 367 -21.60 10.32 9.45
CA SER A 367 -21.48 8.94 8.95
C SER A 367 -20.23 8.74 8.07
N ILE A 368 -19.99 9.62 7.09
CA ILE A 368 -18.79 9.59 6.24
C ILE A 368 -17.52 9.79 7.08
N TYR A 369 -17.57 10.70 8.07
CA TYR A 369 -16.45 10.94 8.97
C TYR A 369 -16.05 9.67 9.76
N HIS A 370 -17.03 8.96 10.33
CA HIS A 370 -16.77 7.71 11.05
C HIS A 370 -16.23 6.61 10.13
N GLN A 371 -16.83 6.42 8.95
CA GLN A 371 -16.36 5.43 7.96
C GLN A 371 -14.94 5.72 7.46
N LEU A 372 -14.58 6.98 7.26
CA LEU A 372 -13.21 7.39 6.94
C LEU A 372 -12.23 7.19 8.10
N GLN A 373 -12.67 7.39 9.34
CA GLN A 373 -11.85 7.15 10.52
C GLN A 373 -11.54 5.65 10.69
N ASP A 374 -12.54 4.78 10.55
CA ASP A 374 -12.36 3.33 10.57
C ASP A 374 -11.41 2.89 9.44
N LEU A 375 -11.63 3.40 8.22
CA LEU A 375 -10.75 3.12 7.08
C LEU A 375 -9.31 3.58 7.32
N LYS A 376 -9.10 4.80 7.85
CA LYS A 376 -7.78 5.29 8.28
C LYS A 376 -7.11 4.31 9.24
N LEU A 377 -7.81 3.88 10.29
CA LEU A 377 -7.27 2.94 11.28
C LEU A 377 -6.93 1.58 10.64
N THR A 378 -7.73 1.08 9.70
CA THR A 378 -7.36 -0.15 8.96
C THR A 378 -6.11 0.04 8.10
N LEU A 379 -5.96 1.17 7.41
CA LEU A 379 -4.79 1.47 6.57
C LEU A 379 -3.51 1.69 7.41
N GLU A 380 -3.60 2.37 8.54
CA GLU A 380 -2.49 2.54 9.50
C GLU A 380 -2.07 1.18 10.09
N ASN A 381 -3.03 0.34 10.48
CA ASN A 381 -2.74 -1.02 10.95
C ASN A 381 -2.13 -1.91 9.84
N LEU A 382 -2.57 -1.79 8.58
CA LEU A 382 -1.98 -2.53 7.46
C LEU A 382 -0.51 -2.13 7.24
N LEU A 383 -0.22 -0.83 7.25
CA LEU A 383 1.14 -0.29 7.09
C LEU A 383 2.10 -0.77 8.19
N ILE A 384 1.61 -0.91 9.43
CA ILE A 384 2.43 -1.37 10.57
C ILE A 384 2.55 -2.90 10.62
N THR A 385 1.44 -3.63 10.48
CA THR A 385 1.36 -5.05 10.87
C THR A 385 1.35 -6.04 9.70
N ARG A 386 0.89 -5.64 8.51
CA ARG A 386 0.53 -6.58 7.43
C ARG A 386 1.19 -6.29 6.08
N ARG A 387 2.27 -5.48 6.06
CA ARG A 387 3.12 -5.25 4.88
C ARG A 387 3.51 -6.55 4.15
N TRP A 388 3.67 -7.65 4.89
CA TRP A 388 4.16 -8.95 4.40
C TRP A 388 3.09 -9.96 3.95
N THR A 389 1.80 -9.62 4.06
CA THR A 389 0.68 -10.52 3.69
C THR A 389 -0.41 -9.83 2.87
N LEU A 390 -0.17 -8.60 2.43
CA LEU A 390 -1.08 -7.82 1.61
C LEU A 390 -0.70 -8.05 0.15
N ARG A 391 -1.64 -8.52 -0.65
CA ARG A 391 -1.50 -8.52 -2.12
C ARG A 391 -1.85 -7.10 -2.60
N GLU A 392 -1.06 -6.46 -3.44
CA GLU A 392 -1.27 -5.05 -3.82
C GLU A 392 -2.63 -4.81 -4.50
N THR A 393 -3.21 -5.82 -5.17
CA THR A 393 -4.60 -5.76 -5.67
C THR A 393 -5.66 -5.60 -4.57
N ASP A 394 -5.38 -5.94 -3.30
CA ASP A 394 -6.28 -5.64 -2.18
C ASP A 394 -6.47 -4.13 -1.99
N LEU A 395 -5.47 -3.31 -2.32
CA LEU A 395 -5.54 -1.84 -2.25
C LEU A 395 -6.64 -1.27 -3.15
N TYR A 396 -7.00 -1.97 -4.24
CA TYR A 396 -8.10 -1.59 -5.11
C TYR A 396 -9.43 -1.42 -4.35
N SER A 397 -9.71 -2.32 -3.39
CA SER A 397 -10.93 -2.25 -2.57
C SER A 397 -10.97 -0.95 -1.76
N TYR A 398 -9.85 -0.54 -1.18
CA TYR A 398 -9.72 0.67 -0.38
C TYR A 398 -9.72 1.93 -1.25
N GLN A 399 -9.03 1.92 -2.40
CA GLN A 399 -9.08 3.01 -3.38
C GLN A 399 -10.50 3.27 -3.89
N LYS A 400 -11.29 2.22 -4.13
CA LYS A 400 -12.70 2.33 -4.54
C LYS A 400 -13.58 2.90 -3.43
N GLN A 401 -13.39 2.48 -2.18
CA GLN A 401 -14.08 3.11 -1.03
C GLN A 401 -13.75 4.60 -0.90
N LEU A 402 -12.47 4.97 -1.04
CA LEU A 402 -12.04 6.38 -1.02
C LEU A 402 -12.65 7.18 -2.18
N LYS A 403 -12.74 6.62 -3.39
CA LYS A 403 -13.42 7.23 -4.56
C LYS A 403 -14.90 7.48 -4.26
N THR A 404 -15.60 6.50 -3.66
CA THR A 404 -17.00 6.67 -3.21
C THR A 404 -17.16 7.72 -2.11
N PHE A 405 -16.26 7.80 -1.12
CA PHE A 405 -16.31 8.84 -0.08
C PHE A 405 -16.01 10.24 -0.63
N ASP A 406 -15.13 10.35 -1.63
CA ASP A 406 -14.83 11.60 -2.35
C ASP A 406 -16.07 12.11 -3.14
N GLU A 407 -16.74 11.21 -3.86
CA GLU A 407 -18.00 11.47 -4.57
C GLU A 407 -19.14 11.84 -3.61
N GLN A 408 -19.29 11.13 -2.49
CA GLN A 408 -20.28 11.44 -1.46
C GLN A 408 -20.02 12.80 -0.81
N ARG A 409 -18.76 13.16 -0.50
CA ARG A 409 -18.40 14.52 -0.03
C ARG A 409 -18.86 15.56 -1.04
N LEU A 410 -18.49 15.41 -2.31
CA LEU A 410 -18.82 16.39 -3.34
C LEU A 410 -20.33 16.57 -3.52
N ASN A 411 -21.10 15.47 -3.48
CA ASN A 411 -22.56 15.52 -3.52
C ASN A 411 -23.16 16.26 -2.32
N LEU A 412 -22.65 16.06 -1.09
CA LEU A 412 -23.10 16.81 0.09
C LEU A 412 -22.71 18.29 0.03
N VAL A 413 -21.52 18.61 -0.48
CA VAL A 413 -21.07 20.00 -0.70
C VAL A 413 -22.02 20.71 -1.67
N ASN A 414 -22.38 20.06 -2.78
CA ASN A 414 -23.33 20.59 -3.77
C ASN A 414 -24.76 20.73 -3.23
N GLN A 415 -25.16 19.93 -2.24
CA GLN A 415 -26.45 20.02 -1.54
C GLN A 415 -26.46 21.06 -0.40
N THR A 416 -25.30 21.61 -0.01
CA THR A 416 -25.19 22.55 1.12
C THR A 416 -25.51 23.98 0.65
N ASN A 417 -26.50 24.62 1.27
CA ASN A 417 -26.85 26.01 0.95
C ASN A 417 -25.75 27.00 1.37
N LYS A 418 -25.73 28.20 0.76
CA LYS A 418 -24.70 29.23 1.01
C LYS A 418 -24.65 29.70 2.47
N ASP A 419 -25.79 29.74 3.16
CA ASP A 419 -25.85 30.15 4.57
C ASP A 419 -25.35 29.04 5.51
N ASP A 420 -25.76 27.79 5.27
CA ASP A 420 -25.32 26.60 6.00
C ASP A 420 -23.84 26.23 5.74
N THR A 421 -23.25 26.73 4.65
CA THR A 421 -21.85 26.48 4.28
C THR A 421 -20.90 26.80 5.42
N LYS A 422 -21.18 27.84 6.24
CA LYS A 422 -20.35 28.16 7.42
C LYS A 422 -20.44 27.10 8.52
N ALA A 423 -21.64 26.55 8.76
CA ALA A 423 -21.84 25.52 9.78
C ALA A 423 -21.18 24.18 9.39
N PHE A 424 -21.24 23.81 8.11
CA PHE A 424 -20.66 22.55 7.61
C PHE A 424 -19.19 22.63 7.20
N LYS A 425 -18.60 23.84 7.06
CA LYS A 425 -17.18 24.03 6.69
C LYS A 425 -16.23 23.17 7.54
N LYS A 426 -16.50 23.05 8.85
CA LYS A 426 -15.75 22.17 9.77
C LYS A 426 -15.82 20.70 9.36
N SER A 427 -17.03 20.15 9.18
CA SER A 427 -17.21 18.75 8.79
C SER A 427 -16.59 18.46 7.42
N GLN A 428 -16.75 19.38 6.45
CA GLN A 428 -16.13 19.30 5.13
C GLN A 428 -14.59 19.26 5.24
N LEU A 429 -13.99 20.14 6.06
CA LEU A 429 -12.54 20.18 6.29
C LEU A 429 -12.00 18.89 6.94
N LEU A 430 -12.64 18.39 8.00
CA LEU A 430 -12.18 17.15 8.65
C LEU A 430 -12.26 15.95 7.71
N ILE A 431 -13.32 15.85 6.90
CA ILE A 431 -13.48 14.78 5.91
C ILE A 431 -12.41 14.88 4.82
N LEU A 432 -12.15 16.07 4.27
CA LEU A 432 -11.10 16.28 3.27
C LEU A 432 -9.70 15.98 3.83
N PHE A 433 -9.43 16.37 5.09
CA PHE A 433 -8.17 16.07 5.77
C PHE A 433 -7.98 14.57 6.00
N LEU A 434 -9.01 13.86 6.49
CA LEU A 434 -8.98 12.41 6.64
C LEU A 434 -8.80 11.70 5.29
N LEU A 435 -9.52 12.14 4.26
CA LEU A 435 -9.45 11.56 2.93
C LEU A 435 -8.04 11.71 2.33
N ARG A 436 -7.43 12.91 2.42
CA ARG A 436 -6.03 13.13 2.04
C ARG A 436 -5.08 12.23 2.83
N ARG A 437 -5.30 12.05 4.15
CA ARG A 437 -4.48 11.13 4.97
C ARG A 437 -4.62 9.67 4.51
N CYS A 438 -5.83 9.20 4.21
CA CYS A 438 -6.06 7.85 3.72
C CYS A 438 -5.44 7.63 2.33
N TYR A 439 -5.58 8.57 1.38
CA TYR A 439 -4.88 8.50 0.10
C TYR A 439 -3.34 8.55 0.28
N GLY A 440 -2.83 9.31 1.24
CA GLY A 440 -1.41 9.33 1.58
C GLY A 440 -0.90 8.02 2.20
N LEU A 441 -1.73 7.30 2.96
CA LEU A 441 -1.42 5.96 3.46
C LEU A 441 -1.45 4.93 2.33
N VAL A 442 -2.43 4.99 1.43
CA VAL A 442 -2.47 4.13 0.22
C VAL A 442 -1.25 4.39 -0.67
N TYR A 443 -0.88 5.66 -0.88
CA TYR A 443 0.33 6.03 -1.63
C TYR A 443 1.58 5.40 -1.01
N LYS A 444 1.77 5.52 0.31
CA LYS A 444 2.90 4.90 1.02
C LYS A 444 2.88 3.37 0.94
N LEU A 445 1.70 2.75 0.97
CA LEU A 445 1.56 1.30 0.80
C LEU A 445 2.02 0.87 -0.61
N LEU A 446 1.60 1.59 -1.66
CA LEU A 446 2.04 1.36 -3.05
C LEU A 446 3.54 1.58 -3.24
N GLU A 447 4.11 2.64 -2.67
CA GLU A 447 5.54 2.93 -2.74
C GLU A 447 6.38 1.91 -1.93
N SER A 448 5.77 1.27 -0.92
CA SER A 448 6.42 0.25 -0.10
C SER A 448 6.36 -1.17 -0.67
N SER A 449 5.72 -1.39 -1.83
CA SER A 449 5.64 -2.71 -2.48
C SER A 449 7.03 -3.15 -2.97
N GLU A 450 7.40 -4.40 -2.67
CA GLU A 450 8.68 -4.96 -3.09
C GLU A 450 8.57 -5.49 -4.54
N PRO A 451 9.61 -5.33 -5.38
CA PRO A 451 9.60 -5.81 -6.76
C PRO A 451 9.88 -7.32 -6.81
N VAL A 452 8.98 -8.12 -6.23
CA VAL A 452 9.07 -9.59 -6.15
C VAL A 452 7.70 -10.17 -6.47
N SER A 453 7.64 -11.11 -7.40
CA SER A 453 6.36 -11.75 -7.75
C SER A 453 5.76 -12.53 -6.58
N GLU A 454 4.43 -12.58 -6.52
CA GLU A 454 3.69 -13.34 -5.50
C GLU A 454 4.14 -14.82 -5.39
N SER A 455 4.56 -15.43 -6.50
CA SER A 455 5.10 -16.80 -6.53
C SER A 455 6.42 -16.97 -5.77
N LEU A 456 7.23 -15.92 -5.64
CA LEU A 456 8.53 -15.94 -4.98
C LEU A 456 8.52 -15.33 -3.58
N THR A 457 7.44 -14.65 -3.18
CA THR A 457 7.22 -14.14 -1.81
C THR A 457 7.47 -15.19 -0.71
N PRO A 458 7.14 -16.49 -0.84
CA PRO A 458 7.44 -17.49 0.18
C PRO A 458 8.95 -17.71 0.39
N ILE A 459 9.76 -17.58 -0.66
CA ILE A 459 11.23 -17.67 -0.60
C ILE A 459 11.80 -16.38 -0.01
N HIS A 460 11.30 -15.23 -0.47
CA HIS A 460 11.69 -13.90 0.03
C HIS A 460 11.50 -13.80 1.55
N ASN A 461 10.32 -14.18 2.06
CA ASN A 461 10.01 -14.14 3.49
C ASN A 461 10.91 -15.07 4.33
N GLN A 462 11.34 -16.21 3.78
CA GLN A 462 12.28 -17.11 4.45
C GLN A 462 13.68 -16.50 4.52
N LEU A 463 14.19 -15.95 3.41
CA LEU A 463 15.48 -15.27 3.36
C LEU A 463 15.51 -14.04 4.28
N GLN A 464 14.47 -13.22 4.27
CA GLN A 464 14.36 -12.04 5.13
C GLN A 464 14.31 -12.41 6.62
N THR A 465 13.71 -13.56 6.97
CA THR A 465 13.73 -14.11 8.33
C THR A 465 15.14 -14.58 8.71
N VAL A 466 15.83 -15.31 7.83
CA VAL A 466 17.22 -15.75 8.04
C VAL A 466 18.14 -14.54 8.22
N LYS A 467 18.08 -13.54 7.34
CA LYS A 467 18.81 -12.27 7.46
C LYS A 467 18.61 -11.61 8.81
N ARG A 468 17.36 -11.46 9.27
CA ARG A 468 17.08 -10.83 10.58
C ARG A 468 17.71 -11.63 11.72
N CYS A 469 17.57 -12.95 11.72
CA CYS A 469 18.18 -13.80 12.75
C CYS A 469 19.72 -13.69 12.74
N LEU A 470 20.36 -13.69 11.57
CA LEU A 470 21.81 -13.52 11.44
C LEU A 470 22.29 -12.15 11.95
N LEU A 471 21.58 -11.06 11.60
CA LEU A 471 21.89 -9.71 12.10
C LEU A 471 21.64 -9.56 13.60
N GLU A 472 20.63 -10.23 14.16
CA GLU A 472 20.39 -10.29 15.60
C GLU A 472 21.52 -11.04 16.33
N LEU A 473 21.99 -12.17 15.78
CA LEU A 473 23.14 -12.91 16.31
C LEU A 473 24.42 -12.07 16.30
N LYS A 474 24.73 -11.43 15.16
CA LYS A 474 25.89 -10.53 15.03
C LYS A 474 25.86 -9.37 16.03
N ARG A 475 24.69 -8.76 16.24
CA ARG A 475 24.54 -7.61 17.17
C ARG A 475 24.66 -8.02 18.64
N VAL A 476 24.23 -9.23 19.00
CA VAL A 476 24.22 -9.70 20.41
C VAL A 476 25.58 -10.29 20.81
N ASP A 477 26.48 -10.52 19.85
CA ASP A 477 27.73 -11.27 20.02
C ASP A 477 27.49 -12.63 20.71
N GLY A 478 26.39 -13.27 20.34
CA GLY A 478 25.76 -14.35 21.10
C GLY A 478 26.21 -15.75 20.71
N LEU A 479 27.10 -15.89 19.73
CA LEU A 479 27.60 -17.17 19.22
C LEU A 479 28.94 -17.50 19.92
N ASN A 480 29.05 -18.69 20.48
CA ASN A 480 30.28 -19.17 21.15
C ASN A 480 30.89 -20.40 20.44
N ASN A 481 30.31 -20.85 19.34
CA ASN A 481 30.63 -22.13 18.71
C ASN A 481 30.17 -22.13 17.25
N LEU A 482 31.09 -22.45 16.33
CA LEU A 482 30.83 -22.49 14.88
C LEU A 482 29.61 -23.35 14.48
N LYS A 483 29.27 -24.39 15.25
CA LYS A 483 28.14 -25.29 14.97
C LYS A 483 26.77 -24.60 15.06
N GLU A 484 26.65 -23.49 15.79
CA GLU A 484 25.41 -22.72 15.91
C GLU A 484 25.04 -22.00 14.61
N LEU A 485 25.99 -21.87 13.68
CA LEU A 485 25.81 -21.28 12.35
C LEU A 485 25.28 -22.29 11.31
N TYR A 486 25.48 -23.60 11.54
CA TYR A 486 25.08 -24.67 10.60
C TYR A 486 23.58 -24.66 10.22
N PRO A 487 22.61 -24.42 11.13
CA PRO A 487 21.20 -24.34 10.75
C PRO A 487 20.92 -23.27 9.69
N PHE A 488 21.65 -22.14 9.73
CA PHE A 488 21.53 -21.08 8.73
C PHE A 488 22.21 -21.47 7.42
N GLN A 489 23.40 -22.08 7.46
CA GLN A 489 24.09 -22.60 6.27
C GLN A 489 23.23 -23.64 5.53
N PHE A 490 22.70 -24.64 6.25
CA PHE A 490 21.79 -25.64 5.67
C PHE A 490 20.51 -24.98 5.14
N LYS A 491 19.96 -23.98 5.84
CA LYS A 491 18.77 -23.28 5.36
C LYS A 491 19.02 -22.50 4.07
N LEU A 492 20.14 -21.77 3.98
CA LEU A 492 20.52 -21.03 2.77
C LEU A 492 20.82 -21.97 1.61
N ALA A 493 21.58 -23.06 1.82
CA ALA A 493 21.79 -24.10 0.81
C ALA A 493 20.47 -24.74 0.34
N SER A 494 19.52 -25.01 1.26
CA SER A 494 18.20 -25.54 0.88
C SER A 494 17.36 -24.57 0.03
N LEU A 495 17.60 -23.25 0.15
CA LEU A 495 16.92 -22.23 -0.64
C LEU A 495 17.63 -21.99 -1.98
N ASP A 496 18.96 -22.11 -2.02
CA ASP A 496 19.74 -22.03 -3.26
C ASP A 496 19.46 -23.23 -4.17
N ASN A 497 19.32 -24.44 -3.60
CA ASN A 497 18.95 -25.68 -4.30
C ASN A 497 17.55 -25.64 -4.97
N LEU A 498 16.71 -24.63 -4.69
CA LEU A 498 15.45 -24.40 -5.41
C LEU A 498 15.66 -23.72 -6.77
N ARG A 499 16.88 -23.26 -7.07
CA ARG A 499 17.24 -22.64 -8.33
C ARG A 499 17.62 -23.68 -9.38
N GLN A 500 17.31 -23.35 -10.63
CA GLN A 500 17.76 -24.05 -11.83
C GLN A 500 18.56 -23.03 -12.63
N ASP A 501 19.80 -23.37 -13.00
CA ASP A 501 20.75 -22.46 -13.68
C ASP A 501 20.89 -21.08 -13.02
N GLY A 502 20.92 -21.04 -11.68
CA GLY A 502 21.03 -19.82 -10.88
C GLY A 502 19.77 -18.94 -10.82
N LYS A 503 18.62 -19.44 -11.31
CA LYS A 503 17.33 -18.72 -11.35
C LYS A 503 16.24 -19.52 -10.65
N PHE A 504 15.31 -18.85 -9.97
CA PHE A 504 14.09 -19.49 -9.46
C PHE A 504 13.07 -19.61 -10.60
N ILE A 505 12.71 -20.83 -10.98
CA ILE A 505 11.74 -21.10 -12.05
C ILE A 505 10.41 -21.57 -11.44
N VAL A 506 9.29 -21.00 -11.89
CA VAL A 506 7.93 -21.40 -11.49
C VAL A 506 7.06 -21.53 -12.74
N ASP A 507 6.33 -22.63 -12.87
CA ASP A 507 5.47 -22.98 -14.01
C ASP A 507 6.15 -22.78 -15.39
N GLY A 508 7.42 -23.21 -15.50
CA GLY A 508 8.20 -23.08 -16.75
C GLY A 508 8.47 -21.64 -17.17
N SER A 509 8.45 -20.70 -16.23
CA SER A 509 8.79 -19.29 -16.44
C SER A 509 9.69 -18.76 -15.33
N ILE A 510 10.49 -17.74 -15.64
CA ILE A 510 11.29 -17.01 -14.67
C ILE A 510 10.40 -15.88 -14.12
N PRO A 511 9.99 -15.90 -12.84
CA PRO A 511 9.19 -14.82 -12.27
C PRO A 511 10.05 -13.62 -11.88
N GLU A 512 9.45 -12.43 -11.78
CA GLU A 512 10.13 -11.19 -11.41
C GLU A 512 10.63 -11.15 -9.97
N GLY A 513 11.68 -10.36 -9.74
CA GLY A 513 12.33 -10.22 -8.44
C GLY A 513 13.51 -11.15 -8.19
N GLN A 514 13.98 -11.87 -9.23
CA GLN A 514 15.23 -12.65 -9.19
C GLN A 514 16.39 -11.84 -8.63
N GLY A 515 16.58 -10.60 -9.10
CA GLY A 515 17.67 -9.73 -8.64
C GLY A 515 17.60 -9.45 -7.13
N THR A 516 16.40 -9.16 -6.62
CA THR A 516 16.15 -8.94 -5.18
C THR A 516 16.47 -10.17 -4.35
N LEU A 517 16.03 -11.35 -4.78
CA LEU A 517 16.29 -12.62 -4.10
C LEU A 517 17.76 -13.06 -4.20
N ASN A 518 18.41 -12.78 -5.32
CA ASN A 518 19.81 -13.10 -5.53
C ASN A 518 20.71 -12.22 -4.68
N ALA A 519 20.43 -10.91 -4.61
CA ALA A 519 21.09 -10.00 -3.69
C ALA A 519 20.85 -10.39 -2.22
N LEU A 520 19.61 -10.70 -1.84
CA LEU A 520 19.26 -11.07 -0.47
C LEU A 520 19.89 -12.41 -0.04
N LEU A 521 19.96 -13.40 -0.93
CA LEU A 521 20.64 -14.66 -0.62
C LEU A 521 22.17 -14.47 -0.53
N ALA A 522 22.76 -13.70 -1.43
CA ALA A 522 24.19 -13.37 -1.38
C ALA A 522 24.53 -12.66 -0.06
N GLU A 523 23.77 -11.63 0.30
CA GLU A 523 23.93 -10.91 1.58
C GLU A 523 23.78 -11.84 2.80
N CYS A 524 22.87 -12.82 2.75
CA CYS A 524 22.79 -13.82 3.83
C CYS A 524 24.02 -14.74 3.90
N PHE A 525 24.58 -15.15 2.76
CA PHE A 525 25.83 -15.90 2.72
C PHE A 525 27.02 -15.07 3.17
N ASP A 526 27.09 -13.79 2.79
CA ASP A 526 28.13 -12.86 3.22
C ASP A 526 28.11 -12.66 4.74
N ILE A 527 26.94 -12.41 5.35
CA ILE A 527 26.80 -12.30 6.81
C ILE A 527 27.18 -13.62 7.50
N VAL A 528 26.83 -14.78 6.94
CA VAL A 528 27.24 -16.08 7.46
C VAL A 528 28.76 -16.26 7.38
N GLN A 529 29.39 -15.86 6.28
CA GLN A 529 30.84 -16.00 6.11
C GLN A 529 31.61 -15.01 7.01
N GLU A 530 31.09 -13.81 7.21
CA GLU A 530 31.62 -12.82 8.16
C GLU A 530 31.55 -13.33 9.60
N LEU A 531 30.38 -13.79 10.06
CA LEU A 531 30.21 -14.41 11.38
C LEU A 531 31.09 -15.64 11.58
N LYS A 532 31.34 -16.41 10.51
CA LYS A 532 32.26 -17.55 10.56
C LYS A 532 33.69 -17.10 10.82
N ILE A 533 34.16 -16.06 10.14
CA ILE A 533 35.52 -15.51 10.34
C ILE A 533 35.65 -14.95 11.76
N GLU A 534 34.69 -14.16 12.23
CA GLU A 534 34.66 -13.61 13.61
C GLU A 534 34.73 -14.72 14.68
N LEU A 535 34.08 -15.87 14.44
CA LEU A 535 34.14 -17.04 15.35
C LEU A 535 35.46 -17.81 15.26
N GLU A 536 36.00 -18.01 14.05
CA GLU A 536 37.30 -18.67 13.87
C GLU A 536 38.41 -17.83 14.52
N GLU A 537 38.42 -16.50 14.34
CA GLU A 537 39.36 -15.58 15.01
C GLU A 537 39.28 -15.70 16.54
N LYS A 538 38.07 -15.74 17.11
CA LYS A 538 37.87 -15.96 18.56
C LYS A 538 38.35 -17.33 19.04
N GLU A 539 38.17 -18.40 18.26
CA GLU A 539 38.71 -19.72 18.61
C GLU A 539 40.25 -19.73 18.61
N PHE A 540 40.90 -18.94 17.73
CA PHE A 540 42.36 -18.74 17.76
C PHE A 540 42.83 -17.90 18.96
N GLU A 541 42.18 -16.75 19.24
CA GLU A 541 42.56 -15.89 20.39
C GLU A 541 42.46 -16.64 21.73
N ASN A 542 41.38 -17.41 21.95
CA ASN A 542 41.22 -18.24 23.15
C ASN A 542 42.13 -19.49 23.17
N GLY A 543 42.75 -19.84 22.04
CA GLY A 543 43.69 -20.96 21.92
C GLY A 543 45.13 -20.61 22.27
N ASP A 544 45.52 -19.33 22.18
CA ASP A 544 46.91 -18.86 22.33
C ASP A 544 47.25 -18.40 23.77
N GLU A 545 46.26 -18.13 24.62
CA GLU A 545 46.45 -17.85 26.07
C GLU A 545 46.81 -19.11 26.91
N GLY A 546 47.33 -20.17 26.27
CA GLY A 546 47.47 -21.51 26.84
C GLY A 546 48.84 -21.92 27.40
N GLU A 547 49.96 -21.26 27.05
CA GLU A 547 51.31 -21.77 27.38
C GLU A 547 52.14 -20.97 28.41
N ASP A 548 51.79 -19.74 28.79
CA ASP A 548 52.60 -18.90 29.70
C ASP A 548 51.83 -18.36 30.93
N ASP A 549 51.64 -19.18 31.97
CA ASP A 549 52.15 -18.84 33.33
C ASP A 549 52.13 -20.02 34.33
N LEU A 550 53.30 -20.54 34.66
CA LEU A 550 53.52 -21.40 35.84
C LEU A 550 54.10 -20.57 36.99
N THR A 551 53.25 -20.02 37.88
CA THR A 551 53.38 -20.07 39.37
C THR A 551 52.58 -18.98 40.10
N GLY A 552 51.63 -19.35 40.97
CA GLY A 552 50.94 -18.35 41.82
C GLY A 552 49.67 -18.80 42.52
N GLY A 553 49.72 -19.85 43.34
CA GLY A 553 48.51 -20.43 43.94
C GLY A 553 47.84 -19.56 45.01
N SER A 554 46.50 -19.58 45.05
CA SER A 554 45.71 -19.28 46.26
C SER A 554 44.68 -20.38 46.51
N PHE A 555 44.78 -20.98 47.70
CA PHE A 555 43.96 -22.09 48.17
C PHE A 555 42.57 -21.61 48.62
N THR A 556 41.49 -22.32 48.25
CA THR A 556 40.59 -22.95 49.24
C THR A 556 39.73 -24.09 48.66
N ASN A 557 40.17 -25.32 48.94
CA ASN A 557 39.37 -26.37 49.59
C ASN A 557 38.09 -26.93 48.91
N SER A 558 38.18 -28.12 48.29
CA SER A 558 37.58 -29.35 48.87
C SER A 558 37.87 -30.67 48.10
N LYS A 559 38.87 -31.40 48.58
CA LYS A 559 38.83 -32.86 48.83
C LYS A 559 38.68 -33.89 47.68
N THR A 560 39.78 -34.09 46.95
CA THR A 560 40.44 -35.39 46.63
C THR A 560 39.67 -36.71 46.85
N ILE A 561 39.40 -37.45 45.77
CA ILE A 561 39.98 -38.77 45.38
C ILE A 561 39.88 -38.82 43.83
N GLY A 562 40.81 -39.33 43.00
CA GLY A 562 42.16 -39.89 43.18
C GLY A 562 42.74 -40.35 41.82
N ASN A 563 44.04 -40.63 41.71
CA ASN A 563 44.71 -40.85 40.41
C ASN A 563 44.53 -42.26 39.80
N GLY A 564 44.52 -42.31 38.46
CA GLY A 564 44.81 -43.49 37.65
C GLY A 564 44.94 -43.11 36.17
N ASN A 565 46.16 -43.12 35.62
CA ASN A 565 46.41 -42.88 34.20
C ASN A 565 45.70 -43.96 33.36
N ASN A 566 45.20 -43.60 32.17
CA ASN A 566 45.01 -44.55 31.08
C ASN A 566 45.19 -43.83 29.74
N GLU A 567 46.24 -44.20 29.01
CA GLU A 567 46.30 -44.05 27.56
C GLU A 567 45.17 -44.88 26.95
N LEU A 568 44.51 -44.37 25.91
CA LEU A 568 43.45 -45.09 25.20
C LEU A 568 44.07 -46.20 24.35
N THR A 569 43.95 -47.45 24.79
CA THR A 569 44.27 -48.64 23.99
C THR A 569 43.13 -48.97 23.03
N ASP A 570 43.44 -49.51 21.85
CA ASP A 570 42.50 -49.77 20.74
C ASP A 570 41.20 -50.50 21.13
N ASP A 571 41.24 -51.36 22.16
CA ASP A 571 40.09 -52.13 22.66
C ASP A 571 38.87 -51.26 23.06
N ASP A 572 39.06 -50.01 23.49
CA ASP A 572 37.96 -49.10 23.87
C ASP A 572 37.10 -48.65 22.67
N VAL A 573 37.65 -48.72 21.45
CA VAL A 573 36.92 -48.43 20.21
C VAL A 573 35.97 -49.60 19.89
N GLU A 574 36.39 -50.83 20.14
CA GLU A 574 35.64 -52.04 19.84
C GLU A 574 34.45 -52.24 20.82
N ILE A 575 34.62 -51.84 22.09
CA ILE A 575 33.55 -51.79 23.10
C ILE A 575 32.48 -50.72 22.80
N LYS A 576 32.80 -49.68 22.01
CA LYS A 576 31.81 -48.72 21.49
C LYS A 576 31.09 -49.25 20.25
N ARG A 577 31.80 -49.98 19.37
CA ARG A 577 31.24 -50.60 18.17
C ARG A 577 30.14 -51.62 18.50
N ASN A 578 30.37 -52.46 19.51
CA ASN A 578 29.42 -53.50 19.93
C ASN A 578 28.20 -52.97 20.71
N ARG A 579 28.04 -51.66 20.89
CA ARG A 579 26.91 -51.04 21.59
C ARG A 579 25.80 -50.54 20.67
N PHE A 580 25.96 -50.72 19.36
CA PHE A 580 25.09 -50.16 18.31
C PHE A 580 24.44 -51.24 17.42
N HIS A 581 24.36 -52.49 17.90
CA HIS A 581 23.95 -53.64 17.08
C HIS A 581 22.52 -54.18 17.34
N ASP A 582 21.72 -53.51 18.19
CA ASP A 582 20.33 -53.89 18.51
C ASP A 582 19.32 -52.81 18.07
N PHE A 583 19.23 -52.54 16.77
CA PHE A 583 18.05 -51.92 16.16
C PHE A 583 17.53 -52.84 15.06
N ASN A 584 16.35 -53.41 15.31
CA ASN A 584 15.78 -54.51 14.53
C ASN A 584 14.90 -53.97 13.39
N GLU A 585 15.14 -54.43 12.17
CA GLU A 585 14.50 -53.96 10.93
C GLU A 585 13.14 -54.64 10.70
N ALA A 586 12.16 -54.40 11.59
CA ALA A 586 10.95 -55.22 11.65
C ALA A 586 9.62 -54.54 12.08
N ASP A 587 9.51 -53.20 12.01
CA ASP A 587 8.32 -52.44 12.49
C ASP A 587 7.64 -51.55 11.41
N TYR A 588 7.81 -51.87 10.13
CA TYR A 588 7.09 -51.21 9.02
C TYR A 588 6.30 -52.22 8.16
N ASP A 589 5.26 -52.79 8.76
CA ASP A 589 4.09 -53.34 8.06
C ASP A 589 2.85 -53.06 8.92
N LEU A 590 1.93 -52.21 8.41
CA LEU A 590 0.46 -52.32 8.51
C LEU A 590 -0.24 -51.03 8.02
N ASP A 591 -0.88 -51.18 6.87
CA ASP A 591 -2.16 -50.61 6.43
C ASP A 591 -2.39 -49.08 6.40
N SER A 592 -2.47 -48.57 5.16
CA SER A 592 -3.49 -47.60 4.74
C SER A 592 -3.75 -47.74 3.24
N GLU A 593 -4.67 -48.63 2.86
CA GLU A 593 -5.24 -48.67 1.51
C GLU A 593 -5.89 -47.31 1.14
N PRO A 594 -5.92 -47.00 -0.16
CA PRO A 594 -7.23 -46.74 -0.73
C PRO A 594 -7.49 -47.54 -2.01
N ASP A 595 -8.66 -48.19 -2.06
CA ASP A 595 -9.30 -48.68 -3.29
C ASP A 595 -9.23 -47.63 -4.42
N TYR A 596 -8.72 -48.02 -5.60
CA TYR A 596 -9.41 -47.75 -6.86
C TYR A 596 -9.07 -48.82 -7.91
N ASP A 597 -10.13 -49.50 -8.35
CA ASP A 597 -10.12 -50.58 -9.31
C ASP A 597 -9.76 -50.14 -10.75
N ASP A 598 -8.86 -50.94 -11.34
CA ASP A 598 -9.02 -51.63 -12.62
C ASP A 598 -8.63 -50.98 -13.97
N ASP A 599 -7.87 -51.80 -14.72
CA ASP A 599 -7.60 -51.85 -16.15
C ASP A 599 -7.43 -50.55 -16.99
N ASN A 600 -6.23 -50.42 -17.58
CA ASN A 600 -6.08 -50.65 -19.04
C ASN A 600 -4.62 -50.96 -19.43
N ASP A 601 -4.44 -52.09 -20.12
CA ASP A 601 -3.21 -52.57 -20.73
C ASP A 601 -2.76 -51.68 -21.91
N TYR A 602 -1.52 -51.17 -21.89
CA TYR A 602 -0.81 -50.82 -23.12
C TYR A 602 0.70 -51.03 -22.98
N SER A 603 1.17 -52.12 -23.57
CA SER A 603 2.59 -52.37 -23.83
C SER A 603 3.18 -51.34 -24.80
N ILE A 604 4.30 -50.68 -24.46
CA ILE A 604 5.17 -50.11 -25.50
C ILE A 604 6.68 -50.27 -25.23
N SER A 605 7.34 -50.70 -26.30
CA SER A 605 8.76 -51.02 -26.45
C SER A 605 9.74 -50.04 -25.81
N GLY A 606 10.84 -50.58 -25.28
CA GLY A 606 12.03 -49.79 -24.97
C GLY A 606 12.91 -49.55 -26.20
N SER A 607 13.70 -48.47 -26.13
CA SER A 607 14.95 -48.21 -26.86
C SER A 607 15.64 -47.07 -26.07
N GLU A 608 16.57 -47.43 -25.20
CA GLU A 608 18.02 -47.30 -25.42
C GLU A 608 18.57 -45.92 -25.00
N TYR A 609 19.66 -45.97 -24.24
CA TYR A 609 20.24 -44.87 -23.48
C TYR A 609 21.54 -44.46 -24.20
N GLU A 610 21.47 -43.45 -25.06
CA GLU A 610 22.64 -42.94 -25.76
C GLU A 610 23.33 -41.87 -24.91
N GLY A 611 24.45 -42.25 -24.29
CA GLY A 611 25.30 -41.34 -23.53
C GLY A 611 26.15 -40.50 -24.47
N ASN A 612 26.18 -39.18 -24.27
CA ASN A 612 27.12 -38.29 -24.93
C ASN A 612 28.23 -37.88 -23.98
N ASP A 613 29.44 -38.31 -24.31
CA ASP A 613 30.69 -38.09 -23.60
C ASP A 613 31.64 -37.31 -24.56
N TYR A 614 32.13 -36.15 -24.13
CA TYR A 614 33.15 -35.29 -24.77
C TYR A 614 32.88 -34.69 -26.19
N TYR A 615 32.70 -33.37 -26.28
CA TYR A 615 33.83 -32.42 -26.41
C TYR A 615 33.41 -30.95 -26.24
#